data_AF-A0A9W8JRK6-F1
#
_entry.id   AF-A0A9W8JRK6-F1
#
_cell.length_a   1.000
_cell.length_b   1.000
_cell.length_c   1.000
_cell.angle_alpha   90.00
_cell.angle_beta   90.00
_cell.angle_gamma   90.00
#
_symmetry.space_group_name_H-M   'P 1'
#
loop_
_entity.id
_entity.type
_entity.pdbx_description
1 polymer ?
#
loop_
_entity_poly.entity_id
_entity_poly.type
_entity_poly.pdbx_seq_one_letter_code
_entity_poly.pdbx_strand_id
1 'polypeptide(L)'
;MATLAPTAAPANNVDDASLVYHVNLLLIALVALFIVIKLPRAFALFGTKSEWLNGHILRYIPYRPSRRGVQAIHSAYPPPDSKEYSSNDSHTLYTHARHAQRLAENGAPVAMYFPPHVPSCIKPLRPLLTPLRSRISPGFSVAQLLLLIIYFYALVYAGFYRSNIFTDTARTGWIAVAQMPLVYAFAQKNNVLGSLLGYGYEKLNFLHRFAGRMVIIAANIHSLHYFFKWSLEGTFKQSMKRPNAIWGLIALLCLDALAFFSTAYWRKKAYNLFLSTHVISLIIVLPATYKHKPTVLPYILACVGIYLFDRLFRVIKSRITIAHIRPLPRA
;
A
#
# COMPACT_ATOMS: atom_id res chain seq x y z
N MET A 1 36.08 54.30 -16.98
CA MET A 1 35.36 53.81 -15.79
C MET A 1 34.64 52.53 -16.16
N ALA A 2 35.21 51.39 -15.80
CA ALA A 2 34.58 50.09 -16.00
C ALA A 2 33.55 49.86 -14.89
N THR A 3 32.27 49.86 -15.24
CA THR A 3 31.17 49.50 -14.34
C THR A 3 31.26 48.00 -14.03
N LEU A 4 31.74 47.68 -12.83
CA LEU A 4 31.70 46.33 -12.27
C LEU A 4 30.23 45.89 -12.14
N ALA A 5 29.87 44.84 -12.86
CA ALA A 5 28.60 44.16 -12.67
C ALA A 5 28.49 43.68 -11.22
N PRO A 6 27.33 43.81 -10.56
CA PRO A 6 27.16 43.31 -9.20
C PRO A 6 27.31 41.78 -9.22
N THR A 7 28.27 41.30 -8.43
CA THR A 7 28.44 39.87 -8.14
C THR A 7 27.13 39.37 -7.54
N ALA A 8 26.41 38.54 -8.30
CA ALA A 8 25.22 37.86 -7.81
C ALA A 8 25.60 37.10 -6.52
N ALA A 9 24.90 37.42 -5.43
CA ALA A 9 25.03 36.70 -4.17
C ALA A 9 24.92 35.19 -4.42
N PRO A 10 25.67 34.33 -3.70
CA PRO A 10 25.54 32.89 -3.86
C PRO A 10 24.09 32.52 -3.57
N ALA A 11 23.36 32.10 -4.62
CA ALA A 11 22.07 31.48 -4.44
C ALA A 11 22.26 30.37 -3.41
N ASN A 12 21.47 30.39 -2.33
CA ASN A 12 21.45 29.34 -1.33
C ASN A 12 21.09 28.03 -2.03
N ASN A 13 22.10 27.33 -2.57
CA ASN A 13 21.94 26.14 -3.38
C ASN A 13 21.52 25.01 -2.45
N VAL A 14 20.22 24.76 -2.38
CA VAL A 14 19.65 23.66 -1.62
C VAL A 14 20.02 22.36 -2.32
N ASP A 15 20.85 21.53 -1.68
CA ASP A 15 21.21 20.21 -2.20
C ASP A 15 19.97 19.36 -2.50
N ASP A 16 19.86 18.90 -3.75
CA ASP A 16 18.71 18.16 -4.25
C ASP A 16 18.43 16.89 -3.45
N ALA A 17 19.50 16.14 -3.20
CA ALA A 17 19.42 14.86 -2.50
C ALA A 17 18.96 15.08 -1.07
N SER A 18 19.57 16.04 -0.36
CA SER A 18 19.20 16.38 1.01
C SER A 18 17.75 16.86 1.11
N LEU A 19 17.28 17.79 0.28
CA LEU A 19 15.89 18.27 0.37
C LEU A 19 14.90 17.12 0.18
N VAL A 20 15.07 16.33 -0.88
CA VAL A 20 14.18 15.20 -1.18
C VAL A 20 14.23 14.17 -0.06
N TYR A 21 15.40 13.92 0.51
CA TYR A 21 15.56 13.04 1.67
C TYR A 21 14.76 13.53 2.88
N HIS A 22 14.84 14.82 3.23
CA HIS A 22 14.11 15.38 4.37
C HIS A 22 12.59 15.36 4.15
N VAL A 23 12.12 15.68 2.94
CA VAL A 23 10.69 15.56 2.60
C VAL A 23 10.23 14.10 2.72
N ASN A 24 11.01 13.15 2.23
CA ASN A 24 10.68 11.73 2.34
C ASN A 24 10.72 11.25 3.80
N LEU A 25 11.67 11.74 4.60
CA LEU A 25 11.77 11.45 6.03
C LEU A 25 10.53 11.97 6.77
N LEU A 26 10.04 13.16 6.44
CA LEU A 26 8.79 13.71 6.97
C LEU A 26 7.59 12.83 6.61
N LEU A 27 7.49 12.36 5.36
CA LEU A 27 6.43 11.44 4.94
C LEU A 27 6.48 10.13 5.74
N ILE A 28 7.67 9.55 5.92
CA ILE A 28 7.87 8.35 6.73
C ILE A 28 7.50 8.61 8.20
N ALA A 29 7.89 9.76 8.76
CA ALA A 29 7.57 10.15 10.13
C ALA A 29 6.06 10.31 10.33
N LEU A 30 5.32 10.87 9.37
CA LEU A 30 3.86 10.94 9.42
C LEU A 30 3.21 9.55 9.41
N VAL A 31 3.73 8.63 8.59
CA VAL A 31 3.28 7.23 8.58
C VAL A 31 3.59 6.55 9.93
N ALA A 32 4.79 6.77 10.47
CA ALA A 32 5.20 6.21 11.76
C ALA A 32 4.33 6.75 12.91
N LEU A 33 4.05 8.05 12.93
CA LEU A 33 3.14 8.67 13.90
C LEU A 33 1.73 8.06 13.80
N PHE A 34 1.22 7.86 12.58
CA PHE A 34 -0.06 7.20 12.37
C PHE A 34 -0.08 5.75 12.89
N ILE A 35 1.02 5.01 12.72
CA ILE A 35 1.19 3.67 13.29
C ILE A 35 1.18 3.73 14.82
N VAL A 36 1.91 4.67 15.43
CA VAL A 36 1.94 4.84 16.90
C VAL A 36 0.55 5.13 17.47
N ILE A 37 -0.25 5.97 16.81
CA ILE A 37 -1.64 6.24 17.22
C ILE A 37 -2.51 4.97 17.14
N LYS A 38 -2.20 4.05 16.21
CA LYS A 38 -2.94 2.79 16.02
C LYS A 38 -2.35 1.60 16.78
N LEU A 39 -1.24 1.80 17.47
CA LEU A 39 -0.47 0.79 18.17
C LEU A 39 -1.28 0.04 19.26
N PRO A 40 -2.21 0.66 20.01
CA PRO A 40 -3.09 -0.08 20.93
C PRO A 40 -3.92 -1.18 20.25
N ARG A 41 -4.32 -0.96 18.99
CA ARG A 41 -5.05 -1.95 18.20
C ARG A 41 -4.13 -3.05 17.70
N ALA A 42 -2.89 -2.70 17.34
CA ALA A 42 -1.86 -3.69 17.01
C ALA A 42 -1.58 -4.60 18.21
N PHE A 43 -1.41 -4.03 19.41
CA PHE A 43 -1.25 -4.81 20.64
C PHE A 43 -2.46 -5.67 20.97
N ALA A 44 -3.69 -5.20 20.70
CA ALA A 44 -4.87 -6.03 20.88
C ALA A 44 -4.92 -7.21 19.90
N LEU A 45 -4.50 -6.98 18.65
CA LEU A 45 -4.41 -8.03 17.60
C LEU A 45 -3.31 -9.05 17.92
N PHE A 46 -2.17 -8.60 18.43
CA PHE A 46 -1.00 -9.41 18.75
C PHE A 46 -0.91 -9.81 20.23
N GLY A 47 -1.89 -9.47 21.05
CA GLY A 47 -1.85 -9.71 22.49
C GLY A 47 -2.11 -11.17 22.86
N THR A 48 -2.80 -11.91 21.98
CA THR A 48 -3.13 -13.32 22.22
C THR A 48 -2.15 -14.22 21.47
N LYS A 49 -1.48 -15.13 22.19
CA LYS A 49 -0.55 -16.12 21.61
C LYS A 49 -1.18 -16.96 20.49
N SER A 50 -2.49 -17.18 20.56
CA SER A 50 -3.25 -17.88 19.52
C SER A 50 -3.28 -17.14 18.18
N GLU A 51 -3.26 -15.80 18.15
CA GLU A 51 -3.32 -15.01 16.91
C GLU A 51 -1.99 -15.06 16.14
N TRP A 52 -0.86 -15.06 16.87
CA TRP A 52 0.46 -15.27 16.30
C TRP A 52 0.59 -16.63 15.61
N LEU A 53 0.05 -17.67 16.26
CA LEU A 53 0.12 -19.04 15.78
C LEU A 53 -0.96 -19.35 14.73
N ASN A 54 -2.20 -18.87 14.87
CA ASN A 54 -3.32 -19.30 14.04
C ASN A 54 -3.60 -18.42 12.81
N GLY A 55 -2.87 -17.32 12.60
CA GLY A 55 -3.12 -16.44 11.44
C GLY A 55 -1.88 -15.74 10.85
N HIS A 56 -0.91 -15.34 11.69
CA HIS A 56 0.18 -14.48 11.23
C HIS A 56 1.48 -15.19 10.85
N ILE A 57 1.87 -16.25 11.56
CA ILE A 57 3.15 -16.93 11.33
C ILE A 57 2.94 -18.35 10.80
N LEU A 58 2.21 -19.24 11.48
CA LEU A 58 2.16 -20.67 11.11
C LEU A 58 0.99 -21.43 11.76
N ARG A 59 -0.15 -21.67 11.07
CA ARG A 59 -0.86 -22.96 11.24
C ARG A 59 -1.96 -23.26 10.21
N TYR A 60 -1.93 -24.52 9.80
CA TYR A 60 -3.05 -25.32 9.33
C TYR A 60 -4.17 -25.34 10.38
N ILE A 61 -5.35 -24.85 10.02
CA ILE A 61 -6.59 -25.28 10.67
C ILE A 61 -7.07 -26.46 9.81
N PRO A 62 -7.06 -27.71 10.32
CA PRO A 62 -7.74 -28.79 9.62
C PRO A 62 -9.17 -28.33 9.36
N TYR A 63 -9.64 -28.46 8.13
CA TYR A 63 -11.07 -28.32 7.84
C TYR A 63 -11.78 -29.35 8.72
N ARG A 64 -12.22 -28.92 9.90
CA ARG A 64 -13.13 -29.70 10.73
C ARG A 64 -14.48 -29.50 10.06
N PRO A 65 -15.05 -30.53 9.39
CA PRO A 65 -16.46 -30.46 9.06
C PRO A 65 -17.19 -30.08 10.34
N SER A 66 -18.07 -29.09 10.26
CA SER A 66 -18.82 -28.58 11.41
C SER A 66 -19.75 -29.68 11.93
N ARG A 67 -19.21 -30.63 12.71
CA ARG A 67 -19.98 -31.48 13.61
C ARG A 67 -20.20 -30.67 14.88
N ARG A 68 -21.04 -29.65 14.79
CA ARG A 68 -21.46 -28.85 15.94
C ARG A 68 -22.94 -28.56 15.75
N GLY A 69 -23.76 -29.18 16.59
CA GLY A 69 -25.19 -28.88 16.66
C GLY A 69 -25.36 -27.43 17.10
N VAL A 70 -25.99 -26.62 16.26
CA VAL A 70 -26.55 -25.34 16.68
C VAL A 70 -27.96 -25.65 17.12
N GLN A 71 -28.22 -25.62 18.42
CA GLN A 71 -29.58 -25.66 18.93
C GLN A 71 -29.98 -24.20 19.17
N ALA A 72 -30.99 -23.72 18.44
CA ALA A 72 -31.72 -22.54 18.89
C ALA A 72 -32.31 -22.93 20.26
N ILE A 73 -32.03 -22.15 21.31
CA ILE A 73 -32.70 -22.37 22.59
C ILE A 73 -34.20 -22.29 22.28
N HIS A 74 -34.89 -23.38 22.61
CA HIS A 74 -36.33 -23.51 22.46
C HIS A 74 -36.95 -22.22 23.02
N SER A 75 -37.71 -21.50 22.19
CA SER A 75 -38.62 -20.49 22.71
C SER A 75 -39.39 -21.17 23.85
N ALA A 76 -39.37 -20.56 25.04
CA ALA A 76 -40.17 -21.04 26.15
C ALA A 76 -41.62 -21.05 25.65
N TYR A 77 -42.12 -22.25 25.39
CA TYR A 77 -43.51 -22.47 25.10
C TYR A 77 -44.24 -22.52 26.44
N PRO A 78 -45.44 -21.94 26.58
CA PRO A 78 -46.25 -21.34 25.51
C PRO A 78 -45.80 -19.92 25.13
N PRO A 79 -46.07 -19.48 23.88
CA PRO A 79 -45.82 -18.11 23.47
C PRO A 79 -46.60 -17.12 24.35
N PRO A 80 -46.07 -15.90 24.59
CA PRO A 80 -46.83 -14.85 25.26
C PRO A 80 -48.10 -14.54 24.46
N ASP A 81 -49.18 -14.23 25.18
CA ASP A 81 -50.50 -14.03 24.60
C ASP A 81 -50.50 -12.89 23.58
N SER A 82 -51.20 -13.09 22.47
CA SER A 82 -51.17 -12.26 21.24
C SER A 82 -51.59 -10.80 21.41
N LYS A 83 -51.93 -10.37 22.63
CA LYS A 83 -52.46 -9.03 22.95
C LYS A 83 -51.40 -8.00 23.34
N GLU A 84 -50.13 -8.40 23.52
CA GLU A 84 -49.06 -7.47 23.92
C GLU A 84 -48.18 -6.94 22.77
N TYR A 85 -48.40 -7.36 21.52
CA TYR A 85 -47.55 -6.92 20.41
C TYR A 85 -48.12 -5.70 19.66
N SER A 86 -47.37 -4.59 19.71
CA SER A 86 -47.53 -3.44 18.81
C SER A 86 -46.93 -3.77 17.43
N SER A 87 -47.53 -3.27 16.35
CA SER A 87 -47.08 -3.57 14.97
C SER A 87 -45.68 -3.07 14.62
N ASN A 88 -45.01 -2.37 15.54
CA ASN A 88 -43.63 -1.92 15.39
C ASN A 88 -42.58 -2.96 15.78
N ASP A 89 -42.97 -4.10 16.36
CA ASP A 89 -42.04 -5.13 16.85
C ASP A 89 -41.77 -6.28 15.85
N SER A 90 -42.17 -6.15 14.59
CA SER A 90 -41.89 -7.17 13.56
C SER A 90 -40.70 -6.82 12.65
N HIS A 91 -39.86 -7.84 12.41
CA HIS A 91 -38.84 -7.95 11.35
C HIS A 91 -37.43 -7.40 11.57
N THR A 92 -36.77 -7.81 12.65
CA THR A 92 -35.33 -8.12 12.50
C THR A 92 -35.05 -9.54 12.97
N LEU A 93 -34.34 -10.30 12.14
CA LEU A 93 -33.72 -11.62 12.44
C LEU A 93 -32.76 -11.59 13.65
N TYR A 94 -32.71 -10.48 14.39
CA TYR A 94 -31.75 -10.19 15.45
C TYR A 94 -32.11 -10.84 16.79
N THR A 95 -33.39 -11.09 17.07
CA THR A 95 -33.85 -11.66 18.34
C THR A 95 -33.50 -13.15 18.45
N HIS A 96 -33.67 -13.94 17.38
CA HIS A 96 -33.32 -15.38 17.40
C HIS A 96 -31.82 -15.64 17.51
N ALA A 97 -30.98 -14.76 16.97
CA ALA A 97 -29.52 -14.91 17.03
C ALA A 97 -28.97 -14.74 18.46
N ARG A 98 -29.65 -13.98 19.33
CA ARG A 98 -29.26 -13.82 20.75
C ARG A 98 -29.54 -15.06 21.60
N HIS A 99 -30.44 -15.94 21.16
CA HIS A 99 -30.79 -17.18 21.86
C HIS A 99 -30.18 -18.44 21.23
N ALA A 100 -29.35 -18.30 20.19
CA ALA A 100 -28.63 -19.42 19.61
C ALA A 100 -27.34 -19.69 20.39
N GLN A 101 -27.36 -20.67 21.30
CA GLN A 101 -26.18 -21.09 22.04
C GLN A 101 -25.53 -22.30 21.35
N ARG A 102 -24.21 -22.24 21.12
CA ARG A 102 -23.48 -23.40 20.59
C ARG A 102 -23.29 -24.41 21.72
N LEU A 103 -23.79 -25.62 21.53
CA LEU A 103 -23.61 -26.73 22.47
C LEU A 103 -22.56 -27.70 21.92
N ALA A 104 -21.80 -28.31 22.82
CA ALA A 104 -20.93 -29.44 22.51
C ALA A 104 -21.77 -30.73 22.35
N GLU A 105 -21.17 -31.81 21.86
CA GLU A 105 -21.88 -33.09 21.63
C GLU A 105 -22.52 -33.66 22.92
N ASN A 106 -22.00 -33.28 24.09
CA ASN A 106 -22.54 -33.64 25.40
C ASN A 106 -23.58 -32.65 25.95
N GLY A 107 -24.08 -31.71 25.13
CA GLY A 107 -25.05 -30.69 25.53
C GLY A 107 -24.47 -29.54 26.36
N ALA A 108 -23.16 -29.51 26.63
CA ALA A 108 -22.54 -28.44 27.40
C ALA A 108 -22.41 -27.15 26.58
N PRO A 109 -22.60 -25.96 27.18
CA PRO A 109 -22.44 -24.70 26.47
C PRO A 109 -20.99 -24.46 26.08
N VAL A 110 -20.76 -24.16 24.80
CA VAL A 110 -19.42 -23.79 24.29
C VAL A 110 -19.16 -22.33 24.62
N ALA A 111 -18.21 -22.08 25.52
CA ALA A 111 -17.72 -20.73 25.80
C ALA A 111 -17.13 -20.12 24.51
N MET A 112 -17.76 -19.06 24.01
CA MET A 112 -17.28 -18.30 22.87
C MET A 112 -16.33 -17.21 23.38
N TYR A 113 -15.03 -17.45 23.25
CA TYR A 113 -14.03 -16.41 23.45
C TYR A 113 -14.05 -15.47 22.24
N PHE A 114 -14.81 -14.39 22.33
CA PHE A 114 -14.71 -13.32 21.34
C PHE A 114 -13.43 -12.52 21.60
N PRO A 115 -12.67 -12.17 20.55
CA PRO A 115 -11.55 -11.27 20.73
C PRO A 115 -12.04 -9.93 21.31
N PRO A 116 -11.29 -9.32 22.24
CA PRO A 116 -11.69 -8.06 22.87
C PRO A 116 -11.90 -7.00 21.79
N HIS A 117 -13.09 -6.39 21.75
CA HIS A 117 -13.38 -5.32 20.79
C HIS A 117 -12.61 -4.06 21.18
N VAL A 118 -11.52 -3.79 20.44
CA VAL A 118 -10.77 -2.55 20.59
C VAL A 118 -11.25 -1.53 19.56
N PRO A 119 -11.80 -0.39 19.99
CA PRO A 119 -12.34 0.60 19.07
C PRO A 119 -11.24 1.13 18.15
N SER A 120 -11.55 1.25 16.86
CA SER A 120 -10.61 1.77 15.85
C SER A 120 -10.19 3.23 16.07
N CYS A 121 -10.89 3.97 16.93
CA CYS A 121 -10.68 5.37 17.22
C CYS A 121 -11.15 5.71 18.65
N ILE A 122 -10.40 6.58 19.32
CA ILE A 122 -10.75 7.17 20.62
C ILE A 122 -12.10 7.89 20.49
N LYS A 123 -13.00 7.70 21.45
CA LYS A 123 -14.38 8.22 21.41
C LYS A 123 -14.53 9.71 21.00
N PRO A 124 -13.74 10.68 21.51
CA PRO A 124 -13.93 12.09 21.17
C PRO A 124 -13.51 12.44 19.74
N LEU A 125 -12.67 11.62 19.10
CA LEU A 125 -12.19 11.85 17.73
C LEU A 125 -13.16 11.26 16.68
N ARG A 126 -14.19 10.51 17.11
CA ARG A 126 -15.19 9.90 16.22
C ARG A 126 -15.95 10.93 15.36
N PRO A 127 -16.57 12.00 15.90
CA PRO A 127 -17.33 12.95 15.07
C PRO A 127 -16.46 13.60 14.00
N LEU A 128 -15.19 13.90 14.30
CA LEU A 128 -14.24 14.45 13.34
C LEU A 128 -13.88 13.46 12.23
N LEU A 129 -13.77 12.16 12.53
CA LEU A 129 -13.39 11.14 11.55
C LEU A 129 -14.55 10.58 10.72
N THR A 130 -15.79 10.76 11.16
CA THR A 130 -16.98 10.34 10.41
C THR A 130 -17.03 10.91 8.98
N PRO A 131 -16.86 12.23 8.75
CA PRO A 131 -16.83 12.77 7.38
C PRO A 131 -15.66 12.23 6.56
N LEU A 132 -14.50 12.00 7.20
CA LEU A 132 -13.32 11.43 6.55
C LEU A 132 -13.53 9.97 6.08
N ARG A 133 -14.50 9.25 6.66
CA ARG A 133 -14.86 7.87 6.27
C ARG A 133 -15.92 7.80 5.19
N SER A 134 -16.56 8.92 4.85
CA SER A 134 -17.53 8.96 3.76
C SER A 134 -16.88 8.54 2.44
N ARG A 135 -17.66 7.86 1.59
CA ARG A 135 -17.20 7.32 0.31
C ARG A 135 -17.59 8.29 -0.79
N ILE A 136 -16.60 8.74 -1.56
CA ILE A 136 -16.82 9.62 -2.72
C ILE A 136 -17.07 8.77 -3.98
N SER A 137 -16.37 7.63 -4.09
CA SER A 137 -16.40 6.76 -5.27
C SER A 137 -16.22 5.29 -4.85
N PRO A 138 -16.67 4.31 -5.67
CA PRO A 138 -16.43 2.90 -5.40
C PRO A 138 -14.95 2.60 -5.16
N GLY A 139 -14.58 2.41 -3.89
CA GLY A 139 -13.22 2.09 -3.47
C GLY A 139 -12.36 3.25 -2.95
N PHE A 140 -12.88 4.49 -2.92
CA PHE A 140 -12.18 5.66 -2.37
C PHE A 140 -13.00 6.40 -1.30
N SER A 141 -12.42 6.54 -0.10
CA SER A 141 -12.94 7.42 0.96
C SER A 141 -12.33 8.83 0.88
N VAL A 142 -12.98 9.81 1.52
CA VAL A 142 -12.45 11.18 1.68
C VAL A 142 -11.04 11.14 2.29
N ALA A 143 -10.82 10.34 3.34
CA ALA A 143 -9.51 10.19 3.97
C ALA A 143 -8.43 9.68 2.99
N GLN A 144 -8.78 8.72 2.13
CA GLN A 144 -7.84 8.21 1.12
C GLN A 144 -7.50 9.28 0.10
N LEU A 145 -8.48 10.06 -0.36
CA LEU A 145 -8.24 11.17 -1.28
C LEU A 145 -7.35 12.25 -0.65
N LEU A 146 -7.65 12.69 0.57
CA LEU A 146 -6.83 13.65 1.31
C LEU A 146 -5.40 13.16 1.49
N LEU A 147 -5.22 11.88 1.83
CA LEU A 147 -3.89 11.28 1.93
C LEU A 147 -3.12 11.35 0.61
N LEU A 148 -3.78 11.05 -0.51
CA LEU A 148 -3.16 11.15 -1.83
C LEU A 148 -2.81 12.61 -2.20
N ILE A 149 -3.68 13.56 -1.87
CA ILE A 149 -3.45 14.99 -2.11
C ILE A 149 -2.26 15.49 -1.28
N ILE A 150 -2.19 15.17 0.02
CA ILE A 150 -1.08 15.55 0.90
C ILE A 150 0.22 14.95 0.39
N TYR A 151 0.20 13.68 0.02
CA TYR A 151 1.38 13.00 -0.52
C TYR A 151 1.81 13.61 -1.87
N PHE A 152 0.87 13.91 -2.78
CA PHE A 152 1.15 14.61 -4.04
C PHE A 152 1.75 15.99 -3.80
N TYR A 153 1.15 16.77 -2.90
CA TYR A 153 1.62 18.10 -2.54
C TYR A 153 3.04 18.06 -1.97
N ALA A 154 3.38 17.08 -1.14
CA ALA A 154 4.74 16.91 -0.64
C ALA A 154 5.76 16.67 -1.76
N LEU A 155 5.40 15.89 -2.79
CA LEU A 155 6.27 15.66 -3.96
C LEU A 155 6.38 16.91 -4.84
N VAL A 156 5.29 17.64 -5.04
CA VAL A 156 5.30 18.92 -5.77
C VAL A 156 6.16 19.94 -5.02
N TYR A 157 6.01 20.04 -3.71
CA TYR A 157 6.87 20.88 -2.88
C TYR A 157 8.35 20.51 -3.04
N ALA A 158 8.70 19.21 -2.96
CA ALA A 158 10.07 18.75 -3.18
C ALA A 158 10.60 19.09 -4.59
N GLY A 159 9.73 19.13 -5.61
CA GLY A 159 10.11 19.40 -7.00
C GLY A 159 10.27 20.88 -7.35
N PHE A 160 9.53 21.77 -6.69
CA PHE A 160 9.47 23.19 -7.02
C PHE A 160 10.08 24.11 -5.94
N TYR A 161 10.38 23.60 -4.74
CA TYR A 161 10.93 24.43 -3.67
C TYR A 161 12.33 24.93 -4.01
N ARG A 162 12.43 26.24 -4.29
CA ARG A 162 13.66 26.93 -4.69
C ARG A 162 14.37 26.29 -5.90
N SER A 163 13.63 25.55 -6.73
CA SER A 163 14.10 24.91 -7.94
C SER A 163 13.15 25.24 -9.09
N ASN A 164 13.71 25.52 -10.26
CA ASN A 164 12.91 25.59 -11.48
C ASN A 164 13.01 24.24 -12.18
N ILE A 165 11.86 23.57 -12.31
CA ILE A 165 11.78 22.24 -12.92
C ILE A 165 12.38 22.22 -14.33
N PHE A 166 12.35 23.34 -15.06
CA PHE A 166 12.87 23.46 -16.43
C PHE A 166 14.39 23.57 -16.53
N THR A 167 15.06 23.91 -15.42
CA THR A 167 16.52 24.12 -15.38
C THR A 167 17.23 23.10 -14.51
N ASP A 168 16.57 22.65 -13.44
CA ASP A 168 17.09 21.64 -12.52
C ASP A 168 16.80 20.23 -13.07
N THR A 169 17.82 19.64 -13.68
CA THR A 169 17.72 18.32 -14.31
C THR A 169 17.74 17.16 -13.31
N ALA A 170 18.21 17.39 -12.08
CA ALA A 170 18.52 16.30 -11.13
C ALA A 170 17.38 16.08 -10.11
N ARG A 171 16.66 17.13 -9.71
CA ARG A 171 15.59 17.08 -8.70
C ARG A 171 14.57 15.98 -8.90
N THR A 172 14.01 15.88 -10.10
CA THR A 172 12.96 14.91 -10.42
C THR A 172 13.46 13.48 -10.42
N GLY A 173 14.74 13.26 -10.77
CA GLY A 173 15.41 11.96 -10.63
C GLY A 173 15.54 11.53 -9.17
N TRP A 174 15.92 12.46 -8.28
CA TRP A 174 15.96 12.19 -6.83
C TRP A 174 14.58 11.90 -6.25
N ILE A 175 13.54 12.64 -6.66
CA ILE A 175 12.16 12.37 -6.26
C ILE A 175 11.75 10.96 -6.69
N ALA A 176 12.01 10.58 -7.95
CA ALA A 176 11.67 9.26 -8.46
C ALA A 176 12.31 8.14 -7.62
N VAL A 177 13.61 8.22 -7.38
CA VAL A 177 14.38 7.22 -6.61
C VAL A 177 13.93 7.17 -5.15
N ALA A 178 13.70 8.32 -4.52
CA ALA A 178 13.29 8.40 -3.12
C ALA A 178 11.92 7.74 -2.86
N GLN A 179 11.03 7.72 -3.86
CA GLN A 179 9.73 7.08 -3.75
C GLN A 179 9.77 5.57 -4.04
N MET A 180 10.81 5.04 -4.69
CA MET A 180 10.90 3.60 -5.00
C MET A 180 10.72 2.70 -3.76
N PRO A 181 11.39 2.91 -2.62
CA PRO A 181 11.18 2.05 -1.44
C PRO A 181 9.73 2.02 -0.96
N LEU A 182 9.01 3.14 -1.03
CA LEU A 182 7.59 3.20 -0.66
C LEU A 182 6.72 2.41 -1.63
N VAL A 183 7.00 2.49 -2.93
CA VAL A 183 6.31 1.66 -3.94
C VAL A 183 6.46 0.17 -3.62
N TYR A 184 7.66 -0.27 -3.27
CA TYR A 184 7.91 -1.66 -2.86
C TYR A 184 7.21 -1.97 -1.53
N ALA A 185 7.28 -1.11 -0.52
CA ALA A 185 6.66 -1.34 0.78
C ALA A 185 5.13 -1.56 0.69
N PHE A 186 4.44 -0.76 -0.13
CA PHE A 186 3.00 -0.88 -0.29
C PHE A 186 2.56 -2.08 -1.15
N ALA A 187 3.46 -2.66 -1.96
CA ALA A 187 3.15 -3.79 -2.84
C ALA A 187 3.12 -5.16 -2.14
N GLN A 188 3.72 -5.27 -0.95
CA GLN A 188 3.95 -6.56 -0.30
C GLN A 188 2.64 -7.23 0.13
N LYS A 189 2.52 -8.56 -0.02
CA LYS A 189 1.33 -9.29 0.49
C LYS A 189 1.47 -9.58 1.97
N ASN A 190 2.69 -9.82 2.45
CA ASN A 190 3.03 -9.81 3.86
C ASN A 190 3.33 -8.38 4.33
N ASN A 191 2.38 -7.47 4.11
CA ASN A 191 2.60 -6.05 4.38
C ASN A 191 2.69 -5.80 5.89
N VAL A 192 3.90 -5.49 6.38
CA VAL A 192 4.15 -5.16 7.79
C VAL A 192 3.38 -3.91 8.20
N LEU A 193 3.39 -2.86 7.35
CA LEU A 193 2.64 -1.62 7.60
C LEU A 193 1.14 -1.90 7.69
N GLY A 194 0.61 -2.71 6.79
CA GLY A 194 -0.78 -3.17 6.84
C GLY A 194 -1.09 -3.92 8.13
N SER A 195 -0.23 -4.84 8.53
CA SER A 195 -0.39 -5.65 9.75
C SER A 195 -0.41 -4.77 11.01
N LEU A 196 0.51 -3.80 11.11
CA LEU A 196 0.56 -2.85 12.23
C LEU A 196 -0.67 -1.93 12.28
N LEU A 197 -1.24 -1.57 11.12
CA LEU A 197 -2.43 -0.73 11.04
C LEU A 197 -3.75 -1.53 11.17
N GLY A 198 -3.68 -2.86 11.16
CA GLY A 198 -4.86 -3.74 11.11
C GLY A 198 -5.60 -3.68 9.77
N TYR A 199 -4.88 -3.42 8.67
CA TYR A 199 -5.40 -3.41 7.31
C TYR A 199 -4.73 -4.48 6.44
N GLY A 200 -5.53 -5.21 5.65
CA GLY A 200 -4.99 -6.10 4.62
C GLY A 200 -4.30 -5.32 3.50
N TYR A 201 -3.31 -5.94 2.84
CA TYR A 201 -2.53 -5.29 1.78
C TYR A 201 -3.39 -4.68 0.65
N GLU A 202 -4.53 -5.31 0.34
CA GLU A 202 -5.49 -4.82 -0.66
C GLU A 202 -5.98 -3.40 -0.36
N LYS A 203 -6.10 -3.05 0.93
CA LYS A 203 -6.52 -1.71 1.38
C LYS A 203 -5.42 -0.67 1.27
N LEU A 204 -4.16 -1.08 1.15
CA LEU A 204 -3.00 -0.19 0.94
C LEU A 204 -2.55 -0.13 -0.52
N ASN A 205 -3.02 -1.05 -1.37
CA ASN A 205 -2.62 -1.14 -2.77
C ASN A 205 -2.93 0.14 -3.59
N PHE A 206 -3.87 0.99 -3.14
CA PHE A 206 -4.07 2.30 -3.78
C PHE A 206 -2.84 3.21 -3.65
N LEU A 207 -2.10 3.13 -2.53
CA LEU A 207 -0.85 3.87 -2.32
C LEU A 207 0.26 3.35 -3.21
N HIS A 208 0.39 2.02 -3.35
CA HIS A 208 1.35 1.41 -4.30
C HIS A 208 1.13 1.94 -5.72
N ARG A 209 -0.13 1.94 -6.19
CA ARG A 209 -0.47 2.46 -7.52
C ARG A 209 -0.19 3.95 -7.66
N PHE A 210 -0.51 4.75 -6.64
CA PHE A 210 -0.30 6.18 -6.69
C PHE A 210 1.19 6.54 -6.66
N ALA A 211 1.95 6.02 -5.70
CA ALA A 211 3.39 6.21 -5.59
C ALA A 211 4.12 5.72 -6.86
N GLY A 212 3.71 4.57 -7.42
CA GLY A 212 4.27 4.05 -8.67
C GLY A 212 4.09 5.02 -9.84
N ARG A 213 2.90 5.62 -9.99
CA ARG A 213 2.65 6.65 -11.01
C ARG A 213 3.52 7.89 -10.80
N MET A 214 3.74 8.31 -9.55
CA MET A 214 4.59 9.45 -9.23
C MET A 214 6.06 9.17 -9.59
N VAL A 215 6.57 7.97 -9.33
CA VAL A 215 7.91 7.53 -9.77
C VAL A 215 8.04 7.61 -11.29
N ILE A 216 7.06 7.08 -12.03
CA ILE A 216 7.08 7.05 -13.50
C ILE A 216 7.03 8.47 -14.07
N ILE A 217 6.16 9.34 -13.55
CA ILE A 217 6.06 10.74 -13.98
C ILE A 217 7.36 11.49 -13.69
N ALA A 218 7.92 11.35 -12.48
CA ALA A 218 9.16 12.01 -12.10
C ALA A 218 10.35 11.53 -12.94
N ALA A 219 10.45 10.22 -13.22
CA ALA A 219 11.47 9.64 -14.08
C ALA A 219 11.34 10.13 -15.54
N ASN A 220 10.12 10.20 -16.07
CA ASN A 220 9.89 10.73 -17.42
C ASN A 220 10.28 12.21 -17.52
N ILE A 221 9.91 13.04 -16.54
CA ILE A 221 10.30 14.46 -16.52
C ILE A 221 11.83 14.59 -16.43
N HIS A 222 12.49 13.78 -15.61
CA HIS A 222 13.95 13.72 -15.51
C HIS A 222 14.60 13.37 -16.86
N SER A 223 14.13 12.31 -17.52
CA SER A 223 14.69 11.88 -18.81
C SER A 223 14.42 12.87 -19.93
N LEU A 224 13.20 13.39 -20.03
CA LEU A 224 12.85 14.42 -21.03
C LEU A 224 13.72 15.66 -20.88
N HIS A 225 14.03 16.08 -19.65
CA HIS A 225 14.94 17.19 -19.41
C HIS A 225 16.30 16.98 -20.05
N TYR A 226 16.92 15.83 -19.80
CA TYR A 226 18.22 15.53 -20.37
C TYR A 226 18.16 15.40 -21.89
N PHE A 227 17.09 14.81 -22.44
CA PHE A 227 16.91 14.73 -23.90
C PHE A 227 16.76 16.10 -24.56
N PHE A 228 15.98 17.01 -23.97
CA PHE A 228 15.86 18.39 -24.45
C PHE A 228 17.16 19.16 -24.30
N LYS A 229 17.79 19.10 -23.12
CA LYS A 229 19.07 19.76 -22.85
C LYS A 229 20.14 19.34 -23.87
N TRP A 230 20.35 18.04 -24.05
CA TRP A 230 21.37 17.57 -24.99
C TRP A 230 21.01 17.83 -26.45
N SER A 231 19.72 17.92 -26.79
CA SER A 231 19.29 18.33 -28.13
C SER A 231 19.60 19.80 -28.40
N LEU A 232 19.29 20.69 -27.44
CA LEU A 232 19.58 22.13 -27.54
C LEU A 232 21.09 22.42 -27.57
N GLU A 233 21.89 21.65 -26.82
CA GLU A 233 23.34 21.74 -26.82
C GLU A 233 23.99 21.07 -28.06
N GLY A 234 23.23 20.37 -28.90
CA GLY A 234 23.77 19.60 -30.02
C GLY A 234 24.59 18.36 -29.62
N THR A 235 24.57 17.96 -28.35
CA THR A 235 25.40 16.87 -27.80
C THR A 235 24.67 15.53 -27.67
N PHE A 236 23.40 15.44 -28.08
CA PHE A 236 22.53 14.25 -27.88
C PHE A 236 23.22 12.91 -28.21
N LYS A 237 23.79 12.78 -29.41
CA LYS A 237 24.44 11.53 -29.85
C LYS A 237 25.64 11.15 -28.97
N GLN A 238 26.42 12.14 -28.52
CA GLN A 238 27.58 11.91 -27.67
C GLN A 238 27.15 11.55 -26.25
N SER A 239 26.15 12.25 -25.71
CA SER A 239 25.60 12.00 -24.38
C SER A 239 24.94 10.61 -24.28
N MET A 240 24.25 10.15 -25.33
CA MET A 240 23.68 8.79 -25.41
C MET A 240 24.67 7.65 -25.50
N LYS A 241 25.92 7.93 -25.87
CA LYS A 241 26.98 6.91 -25.81
C LYS A 241 27.53 6.70 -24.40
N ARG A 242 27.24 7.60 -23.45
CA ARG A 242 27.76 7.48 -22.09
C ARG A 242 27.09 6.30 -21.37
N PRO A 243 27.84 5.42 -20.68
CA PRO A 243 27.26 4.25 -20.03
C PRO A 243 26.14 4.57 -19.04
N ASN A 244 26.29 5.63 -18.24
CA ASN A 244 25.26 6.06 -17.31
C ASN A 244 23.95 6.41 -18.02
N ALA A 245 24.01 7.07 -19.18
CA ALA A 245 22.83 7.47 -19.93
C ALA A 245 22.13 6.27 -20.58
N ILE A 246 22.89 5.28 -21.06
CA ILE A 246 22.35 4.00 -21.56
C ILE A 246 21.60 3.26 -20.45
N TRP A 247 22.20 3.13 -19.26
CA TRP A 247 21.54 2.50 -18.12
C TRP A 247 20.31 3.27 -17.66
N GLY A 248 20.35 4.61 -17.74
CA GLY A 248 19.20 5.47 -17.46
C GLY A 248 18.05 5.23 -18.45
N LEU A 249 18.34 5.09 -19.74
CA LEU A 249 17.36 4.75 -20.77
C LEU A 249 16.76 3.36 -20.55
N ILE A 250 17.57 2.36 -20.20
CA ILE A 250 17.08 1.01 -19.87
C ILE A 250 16.13 1.07 -18.66
N ALA A 251 16.49 1.82 -17.61
CA ALA A 251 15.64 2.00 -16.44
C ALA A 251 14.31 2.70 -16.80
N LEU A 252 14.35 3.75 -17.62
CA LEU A 252 13.17 4.46 -18.12
C LEU A 252 12.24 3.52 -18.90
N LEU A 253 12.76 2.77 -19.87
CA LEU A 253 11.97 1.83 -20.67
C LEU A 253 11.31 0.75 -19.80
N CYS A 254 11.99 0.28 -18.75
CA CYS A 254 11.40 -0.65 -17.78
C CYS A 254 10.26 0.00 -16.96
N LEU A 255 10.42 1.24 -16.52
CA LEU A 255 9.39 2.00 -15.82
C LEU A 255 8.17 2.28 -16.71
N ASP A 256 8.38 2.58 -17.99
CA ASP A 256 7.29 2.82 -18.93
C ASP A 256 6.56 1.53 -19.30
N ALA A 257 7.29 0.42 -19.46
CA ALA A 257 6.68 -0.90 -19.62
C ALA A 257 5.84 -1.28 -18.39
N LEU A 258 6.35 -1.02 -17.18
CA LEU A 258 5.58 -1.17 -15.93
C LEU A 258 4.30 -0.34 -15.98
N ALA A 259 4.38 0.92 -16.40
CA ALA A 259 3.23 1.83 -16.49
C ALA A 259 2.17 1.30 -17.47
N PHE A 260 2.61 1.01 -18.69
CA PHE A 260 1.76 0.66 -19.82
C PHE A 260 0.99 -0.63 -19.56
N PHE A 261 1.69 -1.72 -19.24
CA PHE A 261 1.07 -3.02 -19.00
C PHE A 261 0.31 -3.11 -17.66
N SER A 262 0.54 -2.18 -16.73
CA SER A 262 -0.24 -2.08 -15.47
C SER A 262 -1.56 -1.32 -15.62
N THR A 263 -1.92 -0.84 -16.81
CA THR A 263 -3.23 -0.20 -17.04
C THR A 263 -4.38 -1.20 -16.86
N ALA A 264 -5.58 -0.68 -16.60
CA ALA A 264 -6.78 -1.50 -16.40
C ALA A 264 -7.12 -2.35 -17.64
N TYR A 265 -6.78 -1.86 -18.83
CA TYR A 265 -6.98 -2.57 -20.10
C TYR A 265 -6.19 -3.89 -20.13
N TRP A 266 -4.87 -3.80 -20.03
CA TRP A 266 -3.97 -4.96 -20.11
C TRP A 266 -4.18 -5.93 -18.96
N ARG A 267 -4.38 -5.44 -17.74
CA ARG A 267 -4.66 -6.31 -16.59
C ARG A 267 -5.94 -7.14 -16.73
N LYS A 268 -6.97 -6.60 -17.38
CA LYS A 268 -8.25 -7.30 -17.56
C LYS A 268 -8.23 -8.24 -18.75
N LYS A 269 -7.58 -7.86 -19.86
CA LYS A 269 -7.56 -8.65 -21.10
C LYS A 269 -6.39 -9.64 -21.20
N ALA A 270 -5.23 -9.30 -20.66
CA ALA A 270 -3.99 -10.07 -20.79
C ALA A 270 -3.21 -10.09 -19.46
N TYR A 271 -3.80 -10.72 -18.44
CA TYR A 271 -3.24 -10.73 -17.08
C TYR A 271 -1.83 -11.33 -17.02
N ASN A 272 -1.56 -12.41 -17.76
CA ASN A 272 -0.23 -13.03 -17.79
C ASN A 272 0.82 -12.10 -18.41
N LEU A 273 0.46 -11.33 -19.44
CA LEU A 273 1.36 -10.34 -20.03
C LEU A 273 1.68 -9.23 -19.02
N PHE A 274 0.67 -8.70 -18.34
CA PHE A 274 0.85 -7.75 -17.24
C PHE A 274 1.80 -8.32 -16.17
N LEU A 275 1.55 -9.53 -15.69
CA LEU A 275 2.32 -10.12 -14.61
C LEU A 275 3.79 -10.35 -15.02
N SER A 276 4.03 -10.94 -16.18
CA SER A 276 5.37 -11.25 -16.68
C SER A 276 6.19 -9.98 -16.92
N THR A 277 5.62 -9.00 -17.63
CA THR A 277 6.30 -7.72 -17.88
C THR A 277 6.58 -6.98 -16.57
N HIS A 278 5.64 -6.97 -15.63
CA HIS A 278 5.82 -6.33 -14.34
C HIS A 278 6.96 -6.94 -13.54
N VAL A 279 7.08 -8.27 -13.49
CA VAL A 279 8.18 -8.95 -12.78
C VAL A 279 9.53 -8.72 -13.46
N ILE A 280 9.60 -8.85 -14.79
CA ILE A 280 10.84 -8.66 -15.54
C ILE A 280 11.35 -7.22 -15.37
N SER A 281 10.50 -6.23 -15.61
CA SER A 281 10.86 -4.82 -15.46
C SER A 281 11.25 -4.47 -14.02
N LEU A 282 10.58 -5.06 -13.01
CA LEU A 282 10.93 -4.88 -11.60
C LEU A 282 12.33 -5.43 -11.26
N ILE A 283 12.74 -6.53 -11.88
CA ILE A 283 14.08 -7.12 -11.68
C ILE A 283 15.16 -6.26 -12.35
N ILE A 284 14.88 -5.74 -13.55
CA ILE A 284 15.86 -4.98 -14.35
C ILE A 284 16.01 -3.54 -13.84
N VAL A 285 14.93 -2.89 -13.37
CA VAL A 285 14.95 -1.47 -13.00
C VAL A 285 15.91 -1.17 -11.85
N LEU A 286 16.06 -2.07 -10.88
CA LEU A 286 16.95 -1.88 -9.72
C LEU A 286 18.45 -1.82 -10.12
N PRO A 287 19.03 -2.84 -10.79
CA PRO A 287 20.41 -2.77 -11.24
C PRO A 287 20.63 -1.68 -12.29
N ALA A 288 19.65 -1.43 -13.19
CA ALA A 288 19.76 -0.35 -14.17
C ALA A 288 19.85 1.03 -13.50
N THR A 289 19.02 1.28 -12.49
CA THR A 289 19.06 2.54 -11.71
C THR A 289 20.38 2.70 -10.96
N TYR A 290 20.89 1.63 -10.34
CA TYR A 290 22.21 1.66 -9.70
C TYR A 290 23.35 1.96 -10.69
N LYS A 291 23.35 1.33 -11.86
CA LYS A 291 24.36 1.57 -12.90
C LYS A 291 24.23 2.95 -13.55
N HIS A 292 23.02 3.50 -13.60
CA HIS A 292 22.78 4.88 -14.02
C HIS A 292 23.37 5.90 -13.02
N LYS A 293 23.16 5.69 -11.71
CA LYS A 293 23.62 6.59 -10.65
C LYS A 293 23.99 5.82 -9.37
N PRO A 294 25.27 5.46 -9.15
CA PRO A 294 25.67 4.63 -8.00
C PRO A 294 25.36 5.21 -6.62
N THR A 295 25.27 6.55 -6.49
CA THR A 295 24.93 7.23 -5.23
C THR A 295 23.53 6.90 -4.71
N VAL A 296 22.67 6.28 -5.52
CA VAL A 296 21.31 5.86 -5.12
C VAL A 296 21.27 4.51 -4.40
N LEU A 297 22.43 3.86 -4.22
CA LEU A 297 22.55 2.53 -3.61
C LEU A 297 21.71 2.32 -2.33
N PRO A 298 21.62 3.26 -1.38
CA PRO A 298 20.79 3.08 -0.18
C PRO A 298 19.31 2.83 -0.50
N TYR A 299 18.75 3.53 -1.49
CA TYR A 299 17.36 3.35 -1.93
C TYR A 299 17.16 1.99 -2.62
N ILE A 300 18.14 1.56 -3.42
CA ILE A 300 18.11 0.26 -4.08
C ILE A 300 18.16 -0.88 -3.04
N LEU A 301 19.07 -0.79 -2.07
CA LEU A 301 19.17 -1.77 -0.99
C LEU A 301 17.87 -1.83 -0.16
N ALA A 302 17.23 -0.68 0.10
CA ALA A 302 15.92 -0.66 0.76
C ALA A 302 14.85 -1.41 -0.06
N CYS A 303 14.77 -1.17 -1.38
CA CYS A 303 13.84 -1.89 -2.25
C CYS A 303 14.09 -3.40 -2.26
N VAL A 304 15.36 -3.81 -2.39
CA VAL A 304 15.77 -5.22 -2.37
C VAL A 304 15.42 -5.85 -1.04
N GLY A 305 15.76 -5.23 0.09
CA GLY A 305 15.45 -5.73 1.42
C GLY A 305 13.96 -5.94 1.65
N ILE A 306 13.13 -4.95 1.30
CA ILE A 306 11.67 -5.03 1.40
C ILE A 306 11.11 -6.16 0.54
N TYR A 307 11.61 -6.31 -0.70
CA TYR A 307 11.17 -7.36 -1.61
C TYR A 307 11.55 -8.76 -1.12
N LEU A 308 12.82 -8.95 -0.74
CA LEU A 308 13.34 -10.22 -0.25
C LEU A 308 12.64 -10.64 1.05
N PHE A 309 12.36 -9.69 1.94
CA PHE A 309 11.58 -9.94 3.15
C PHE A 309 10.22 -10.57 2.81
N ASP A 310 9.43 -9.95 1.92
CA ASP A 310 8.13 -10.52 1.52
C ASP A 310 8.26 -11.88 0.81
N ARG A 311 9.28 -12.07 -0.02
CA ARG A 311 9.55 -13.37 -0.67
C ARG A 311 9.86 -14.46 0.36
N LEU A 312 10.72 -14.18 1.32
CA LEU A 312 11.06 -15.12 2.38
C LEU A 312 9.83 -15.52 3.19
N PHE A 313 9.02 -14.54 3.61
CA PHE A 313 7.78 -14.82 4.34
C PHE A 313 6.77 -15.61 3.50
N ARG A 314 6.71 -15.39 2.19
CA ARG A 314 5.87 -16.23 1.32
C ARG A 314 6.37 -17.65 1.26
N VAL A 315 7.67 -17.88 1.07
CA VAL A 315 8.22 -19.25 1.03
C VAL A 315 7.93 -19.97 2.35
N ILE A 316 8.13 -19.30 3.49
CA ILE A 316 7.82 -19.84 4.82
C ILE A 316 6.33 -20.20 4.96
N LYS A 317 5.43 -19.38 4.39
CA LYS A 317 3.97 -19.55 4.47
C LYS A 317 3.35 -20.41 3.37
N SER A 318 4.03 -20.62 2.24
CA SER A 318 3.52 -21.38 1.10
C SER A 318 3.27 -22.83 1.47
N ARG A 319 2.12 -23.37 1.05
CA ARG A 319 1.73 -24.77 1.29
C ARG A 319 1.14 -25.36 0.02
N ILE A 320 1.39 -26.64 -0.20
CA ILE A 320 0.76 -27.43 -1.25
C ILE A 320 -0.46 -28.11 -0.64
N THR A 321 -1.62 -27.93 -1.25
CA THR A 321 -2.88 -28.57 -0.81
C THR A 321 -3.59 -29.16 -2.01
N ILE A 322 -4.29 -30.28 -1.80
CA ILE A 322 -5.09 -30.93 -2.83
C ILE A 322 -6.41 -30.17 -2.93
N ALA A 323 -6.67 -29.55 -4.09
CA ALA A 323 -7.91 -28.85 -4.36
C ALA A 323 -8.96 -29.82 -4.95
N HIS A 324 -10.11 -29.93 -4.29
CA HIS A 324 -11.27 -30.64 -4.85
C HIS A 324 -12.17 -29.64 -5.58
N ILE A 325 -12.24 -29.74 -6.91
CA ILE A 325 -13.07 -28.88 -7.75
C ILE A 325 -14.40 -29.60 -8.00
N ARG A 326 -15.53 -28.97 -7.66
CA ARG A 326 -16.88 -29.46 -7.98
C ARG A 326 -17.62 -28.40 -8.80
N PRO A 327 -18.19 -28.75 -9.97
CA PRO A 327 -19.03 -27.82 -10.72
C PRO A 327 -20.31 -27.54 -9.92
N LEU A 328 -20.68 -26.26 -9.79
CA LEU A 328 -22.00 -25.88 -9.28
C LEU A 328 -23.01 -25.95 -10.43
N PRO A 329 -24.21 -26.52 -10.22
CA PRO A 329 -25.26 -26.50 -11.23
C PRO A 329 -25.63 -25.06 -11.59
N ARG A 330 -25.91 -24.80 -12.87
CA ARG A 330 -26.43 -23.48 -13.33
C ARG A 330 -27.77 -23.24 -12.66
N ALA A 331 -27.88 -22.11 -11.95
CA ALA A 331 -29.16 -21.53 -11.52
C ALA A 331 -29.78 -20.73 -12.66
#